data_AF-A0A0C2F6U0-F1
#
_entry.id   AF-A0A0C2F6U0-F1
#
_cell.length_a   1.000
_cell.length_b   1.000
_cell.length_c   1.000
_cell.angle_alpha   90.00
_cell.angle_beta   90.00
_cell.angle_gamma   90.00
#
_symmetry.space_group_name_H-M   'P 1'
#
loop_
_entity.id
_entity.type
_entity.pdbx_description
1 polymer ?
#
loop_
_entity_poly.entity_id
_entity_poly.type
_entity_poly.pdbx_seq_one_letter_code
_entity_poly.pdbx_strand_id
1 'polypeptide(L)'
;MPLSTTYDILLALRNRLVWALGTAPRAHGRKVAAIQSQVRECSASGQGTKLYPVLSGWSDIFRRSPQKGFTAVHMEVLRDILEVDTGGLTVRVEPMVTMSQLSQTLIPLGYCLPIFPSRPGLTVQ
;
A
#
# COMPACT_ATOMS: atom_id res chain seq x y z
N MET A 1 20.39 -22.65 7.11
CA MET A 1 19.36 -21.62 7.33
C MET A 1 18.10 -21.95 6.52
N PRO A 2 17.32 -22.98 6.90
CA PRO A 2 16.14 -23.44 6.14
C PRO A 2 14.84 -22.70 6.52
N LEU A 3 14.91 -21.77 7.49
CA LEU A 3 13.74 -21.07 8.01
C LEU A 3 13.29 -19.89 7.14
N SER A 4 14.21 -19.28 6.37
CA SER A 4 13.82 -18.19 5.47
C SER A 4 13.12 -18.72 4.22
N THR A 5 13.59 -19.84 3.66
CA THR A 5 12.99 -20.42 2.45
C THR A 5 11.57 -20.92 2.69
N THR A 6 11.30 -21.52 3.86
CA THR A 6 9.92 -21.92 4.22
C THR A 6 9.01 -20.71 4.44
N TYR A 7 9.55 -19.63 5.01
CA TYR A 7 8.82 -18.38 5.18
C TYR A 7 8.51 -17.71 3.83
N ASP A 8 9.47 -17.68 2.92
CA ASP A 8 9.31 -17.14 1.56
C ASP A 8 8.28 -17.94 0.76
N ILE A 9 8.27 -19.27 0.87
CA ILE A 9 7.28 -20.14 0.22
C ILE A 9 5.88 -19.90 0.79
N LEU A 10 5.73 -19.80 2.11
CA LEU A 10 4.45 -19.50 2.75
C LEU A 10 3.93 -18.12 2.35
N LEU A 11 4.81 -17.12 2.28
CA LEU A 11 4.48 -15.77 1.85
C LEU A 11 4.06 -15.74 0.37
N ALA A 12 4.77 -16.45 -0.49
CA ALA A 12 4.42 -16.60 -1.90
C ALA A 12 3.08 -17.33 -2.09
N LEU A 13 2.82 -18.39 -1.32
CA LEU A 13 1.55 -19.13 -1.36
C LEU A 13 0.38 -18.26 -0.90
N ARG A 14 0.56 -17.50 0.19
CA ARG A 14 -0.42 -16.53 0.67
C ARG A 14 -0.70 -15.47 -0.38
N ASN A 15 0.33 -14.89 -0.99
CA ASN A 15 0.17 -13.86 -2.02
C ASN A 15 -0.54 -14.42 -3.26
N ARG A 16 -0.23 -15.66 -3.65
CA ARG A 16 -0.90 -16.35 -4.75
C ARG A 16 -2.37 -16.67 -4.45
N LEU A 17 -2.70 -17.04 -3.21
CA LEU A 17 -4.08 -17.24 -2.77
C LEU A 17 -4.86 -15.93 -2.74
N VAL A 18 -4.26 -14.83 -2.24
CA VAL A 18 -4.88 -13.50 -2.24
C VAL A 18 -5.14 -13.01 -3.67
N TRP A 19 -4.23 -13.31 -4.60
CA TRP A 19 -4.40 -13.01 -6.03
C TRP A 19 -5.50 -13.87 -6.66
N ALA A 20 -5.49 -15.19 -6.41
CA ALA A 20 -6.47 -16.14 -6.95
C ALA A 20 -7.89 -15.90 -6.42
N LEU A 21 -8.04 -15.41 -5.19
CA LEU A 21 -9.35 -15.14 -4.59
C LEU A 21 -9.97 -13.82 -5.07
N GLY A 22 -9.26 -12.97 -5.82
CA GLY A 22 -9.78 -11.69 -6.32
C GLY A 22 -10.30 -10.79 -5.19
N THR A 23 -9.86 -11.02 -3.96
CA THR A 23 -10.31 -10.31 -2.76
C THR A 23 -9.71 -8.92 -2.69
N ALA A 24 -8.53 -8.71 -3.28
CA ALA A 24 -7.83 -7.44 -3.36
C ALA A 24 -8.68 -6.30 -3.98
N PRO A 25 -9.27 -6.43 -5.20
CA PRO A 25 -10.08 -5.36 -5.78
C PRO A 25 -11.39 -5.09 -5.04
N ARG A 26 -12.05 -6.12 -4.49
CA ARG A 26 -13.28 -5.96 -3.69
C ARG A 26 -13.00 -5.35 -2.31
N ALA A 27 -11.87 -5.69 -1.71
CA ALA A 27 -11.42 -5.08 -0.46
C ALA A 27 -10.97 -3.64 -0.66
N HIS A 28 -10.30 -3.33 -1.78
CA HIS A 28 -9.91 -1.97 -2.15
C HIS A 28 -11.10 -1.00 -2.14
N GLY A 29 -12.21 -1.36 -2.80
CA GLY A 29 -13.40 -0.52 -2.84
C GLY A 29 -13.96 -0.19 -1.44
N ARG A 30 -13.96 -1.16 -0.51
CA ARG A 30 -14.39 -0.95 0.88
C ARG A 30 -13.43 -0.04 1.64
N LYS A 31 -12.12 -0.22 1.46
CA LYS A 31 -11.08 0.60 2.10
C LYS A 31 -11.16 2.06 1.62
N VAL A 32 -11.31 2.27 0.32
CA VAL A 32 -11.47 3.61 -0.27
C VAL A 32 -12.75 4.28 0.23
N ALA A 33 -13.86 3.54 0.29
CA ALA A 33 -15.11 4.08 0.85
C ALA A 33 -14.96 4.53 2.31
N ALA A 34 -14.23 3.78 3.14
CA ALA A 34 -13.95 4.16 4.53
C ALA A 34 -13.07 5.42 4.63
N ILE A 35 -12.09 5.58 3.75
CA ILE A 35 -11.26 6.80 3.69
C ILE A 35 -12.10 7.98 3.21
N GLN A 36 -12.96 7.79 2.21
CA GLN A 36 -13.88 8.81 1.73
C GLN A 36 -14.86 9.27 2.82
N SER A 37 -15.37 8.35 3.66
CA SER A 37 -16.23 8.74 4.77
C SER A 37 -15.46 9.55 5.83
N GLN A 38 -14.21 9.18 6.15
CA GLN A 38 -13.36 9.97 7.07
C GLN A 38 -13.14 11.41 6.57
N VAL A 39 -12.88 11.57 5.27
CA VAL A 39 -12.69 12.90 4.67
C VAL A 39 -14.00 13.70 4.69
N ARG A 40 -15.15 13.08 4.40
CA ARG A 40 -16.46 13.75 4.46
C ARG A 40 -16.82 14.17 5.87
N GLU A 41 -16.58 13.31 6.86
CA GLU A 41 -16.80 13.61 8.27
C GLU A 41 -15.89 14.76 8.73
N CYS A 42 -14.62 14.77 8.33
CA CYS A 42 -13.71 15.88 8.61
C CYS A 42 -14.12 17.17 7.90
N SER A 43 -14.70 17.09 6.70
CA SER A 43 -15.24 18.27 6.01
C SER A 43 -16.49 18.80 6.69
N ALA A 44 -17.33 17.92 7.25
CA ALA A 44 -18.56 18.28 7.96
C ALA A 44 -18.30 18.85 9.37
N SER A 45 -17.21 18.44 10.03
CA SER A 45 -16.84 18.95 11.35
C SER A 45 -16.34 20.40 11.36
N GLY A 46 -16.21 21.03 10.19
CA GLY A 46 -16.15 22.50 10.04
C GLY A 46 -14.87 23.18 10.55
N GLN A 47 -13.87 22.42 11.01
CA GLN A 47 -12.57 23.01 11.34
C GLN A 47 -11.74 23.08 10.06
N GLY A 48 -11.22 24.26 9.71
CA GLY A 48 -10.22 24.50 8.64
C GLY A 48 -8.86 23.84 8.89
N THR A 49 -8.90 22.67 9.49
CA THR A 49 -7.84 21.79 9.92
C THR A 49 -7.29 21.07 8.70
N LYS A 50 -5.98 21.17 8.49
CA LYS A 50 -5.33 20.61 7.30
C LYS A 50 -5.31 19.08 7.41
N LEU A 51 -5.86 18.40 6.41
CA LEU A 51 -5.85 16.94 6.34
C LEU A 51 -4.43 16.44 6.07
N TYR A 52 -4.04 15.35 6.73
CA TYR A 52 -2.79 14.67 6.42
C TYR A 52 -2.98 13.15 6.32
N PRO A 53 -2.36 12.49 5.32
CA PRO A 53 -2.27 11.04 5.30
C PRO A 53 -1.36 10.57 6.43
N VAL A 54 -1.85 9.64 7.24
CA VAL A 54 -1.01 8.85 8.13
C VAL A 54 -0.32 7.82 7.25
N LEU A 55 1.01 7.89 7.21
CA LEU A 55 1.81 6.86 6.57
C LEU A 55 1.87 5.66 7.52
N SER A 56 2.35 4.53 7.02
CA SER A 56 2.74 3.44 7.89
C SER A 56 4.20 3.10 7.63
N GLY A 57 5.07 3.35 8.60
CA GLY A 57 6.46 2.91 8.55
C GLY A 57 7.41 3.73 9.41
N TRP A 58 8.72 3.61 9.14
CA TRP A 58 9.76 4.41 9.80
C TRP A 58 9.56 5.93 9.63
N SER A 59 8.85 6.36 8.59
CA SER A 59 8.50 7.78 8.36
C SER A 59 7.58 8.37 9.43
N ASP A 60 6.74 7.58 10.09
CA ASP A 60 5.86 8.08 11.15
C ASP A 60 6.60 8.29 12.48
N ILE A 61 7.68 7.54 12.70
CA ILE A 61 8.52 7.65 13.91
C ILE A 61 9.13 9.05 14.00
N PHE A 62 9.51 9.65 12.87
CA PHE A 62 10.07 11.00 12.79
C PHE A 62 9.01 12.10 12.91
N ARG A 63 7.72 11.77 12.86
CA ARG A 63 6.62 12.75 12.74
C ARG A 63 5.67 12.72 13.93
N ARG A 64 6.26 12.56 15.12
CA ARG A 64 5.56 12.36 16.40
C ARG A 64 4.85 13.56 17.00
N SER A 65 4.82 14.74 16.38
CA SER A 65 3.97 15.83 16.88
C SER A 65 2.72 16.00 16.01
N PRO A 66 1.53 15.60 16.50
CA PRO A 66 0.28 16.08 15.91
C PRO A 66 0.27 17.60 16.12
N GLN A 67 0.54 18.36 15.06
CA GLN A 67 0.36 19.80 15.10
C GLN A 67 -1.13 20.07 15.38
N LYS A 68 -1.43 20.98 16.31
CA LYS A 68 -2.82 21.37 16.60
C LYS A 68 -3.48 21.86 15.31
N GLY A 69 -4.67 21.36 14.99
CA GLY A 69 -5.37 21.70 13.75
C GLY A 69 -5.02 20.83 12.54
N PHE A 70 -4.61 19.57 12.76
CA PHE A 70 -4.44 18.57 11.71
C PHE A 70 -5.29 17.32 12.00
N THR A 71 -6.08 16.86 11.01
CA THR A 71 -6.84 15.60 11.11
C THR A 71 -6.10 14.52 10.35
N ALA A 72 -5.82 13.42 11.06
CA ALA A 72 -5.14 12.25 10.54
C ALA A 72 -6.10 11.40 9.70
N VAL A 73 -5.76 11.14 8.45
CA VAL A 73 -6.48 10.19 7.60
C VAL A 73 -5.70 8.88 7.55
N HIS A 74 -6.28 7.81 8.08
CA HIS A 74 -5.62 6.53 8.17
C HIS A 74 -5.67 5.80 6.82
N MET A 75 -4.57 5.86 6.06
CA MET A 75 -4.44 5.24 4.74
C MET A 75 -3.64 3.93 4.75
N GLU A 76 -3.17 3.50 5.92
CA GLU A 76 -2.26 2.36 6.11
C GLU A 76 -2.80 1.01 5.58
N VAL A 77 -4.10 0.93 5.34
CA VAL A 77 -4.81 -0.28 4.89
C VAL A 77 -4.62 -0.51 3.38
N LEU A 78 -4.17 0.50 2.63
CA LEU A 78 -4.04 0.50 1.17
C LEU A 78 -2.69 -0.07 0.66
N ARG A 79 -2.34 -1.34 0.96
CA ARG A 79 -1.07 -2.00 0.57
C ARG A 79 -1.21 -3.19 -0.39
N ASP A 80 -2.33 -3.33 -1.08
CA ASP A 80 -2.59 -4.44 -2.00
C ASP A 80 -2.18 -4.09 -3.45
N ILE A 81 -1.73 -5.11 -4.18
CA ILE A 81 -1.51 -5.04 -5.63
C ILE A 81 -2.80 -5.51 -6.29
N LEU A 82 -3.46 -4.64 -7.07
CA LEU A 82 -4.77 -4.92 -7.64
C LEU A 82 -4.67 -5.80 -8.88
N GLU A 83 -3.79 -5.44 -9.81
CA GLU A 83 -3.73 -6.07 -11.13
C GLU A 83 -2.32 -5.95 -11.72
N VAL A 84 -1.88 -7.01 -12.40
CA VAL A 84 -0.63 -7.03 -13.17
C VAL A 84 -1.00 -7.48 -14.58
N ASP A 85 -0.99 -6.54 -15.52
CA ASP A 85 -1.24 -6.81 -16.93
C ASP A 85 0.12 -7.04 -17.63
N THR A 86 0.39 -8.29 -17.96
CA THR A 86 1.60 -8.72 -18.66
C THR A 86 1.56 -8.42 -20.16
N GLY A 87 0.38 -8.17 -20.74
CA GLY A 87 0.22 -7.82 -22.16
C GLY A 87 0.48 -6.34 -22.41
N GLY A 88 -0.09 -5.48 -21.55
CA GLY A 88 0.13 -4.03 -21.59
C GLY A 88 1.34 -3.54 -20.81
N LEU A 89 2.06 -4.42 -20.08
CA LEU A 89 3.15 -4.07 -19.17
C LEU A 89 2.73 -3.02 -18.12
N THR A 90 1.50 -3.11 -17.61
CA THR A 90 0.97 -2.17 -16.62
C THR A 90 0.69 -2.88 -15.29
N VAL A 91 0.93 -2.19 -14.18
CA VAL A 91 0.73 -2.72 -12.83
C VAL A 91 -0.12 -1.72 -12.05
N ARG A 92 -1.27 -2.16 -11.55
CA ARG A 92 -2.19 -1.36 -10.74
C ARG A 92 -2.01 -1.70 -9.28
N VAL A 93 -1.66 -0.70 -8.49
CA VAL A 93 -1.23 -0.87 -7.10
C VAL A 93 -1.90 0.16 -6.21
N GLU A 94 -2.12 -0.20 -4.96
CA GLU A 94 -2.52 0.77 -3.95
C GLU A 94 -1.34 1.68 -3.55
N PRO A 95 -1.59 2.93 -3.14
CA PRO A 95 -0.54 3.93 -2.93
C PRO A 95 0.44 3.61 -1.78
N MET A 96 0.07 2.76 -0.81
CA MET A 96 0.97 2.37 0.30
C MET A 96 1.75 1.08 0.00
N VAL A 97 1.67 0.54 -1.22
CA VAL A 97 2.53 -0.57 -1.65
C VAL A 97 3.98 -0.07 -1.71
N THR A 98 4.90 -0.87 -1.16
CA THR A 98 6.34 -0.54 -1.20
C THR A 98 7.00 -1.04 -2.49
N MET A 99 8.02 -0.33 -2.96
CA MET A 99 8.82 -0.74 -4.12
C MET A 99 9.44 -2.13 -3.94
N SER A 100 9.84 -2.49 -2.72
CA SER A 100 10.34 -3.83 -2.43
C SER A 100 9.28 -4.92 -2.64
N GLN A 101 8.05 -4.70 -2.17
CA GLN A 101 6.94 -5.63 -2.40
C GLN A 101 6.63 -5.77 -3.89
N LEU A 102 6.66 -4.66 -4.64
CA LEU A 102 6.46 -4.72 -6.10
C LEU A 102 7.53 -5.53 -6.80
N SER A 103 8.80 -5.25 -6.52
CA SER A 103 9.90 -5.99 -7.12
C SER A 103 9.83 -7.48 -6.76
N GLN A 104 9.49 -7.83 -5.51
CA GLN A 104 9.29 -9.23 -5.11
C GLN A 104 8.19 -9.94 -5.90
N THR A 105 7.16 -9.22 -6.34
CA THR A 105 6.10 -9.79 -7.19
C THR A 105 6.44 -9.82 -8.68
N LEU A 106 7.20 -8.84 -9.17
CA LEU A 106 7.52 -8.69 -10.60
C LEU A 106 8.69 -9.57 -11.05
N ILE A 107 9.74 -9.67 -10.23
CA ILE A 107 10.94 -10.49 -10.51
C ILE A 107 10.60 -11.96 -10.84
N PRO A 108 9.76 -12.68 -10.07
CA PRO A 108 9.39 -14.06 -10.40
C PRO A 108 8.53 -14.18 -11.67
N LEU A 109 7.89 -13.08 -12.12
CA LEU A 109 7.16 -13.03 -13.38
C LEU A 109 8.07 -12.70 -14.57
N GLY A 110 9.37 -12.45 -14.34
CA GLY A 110 10.33 -12.07 -15.37
C GLY A 110 10.31 -10.59 -15.74
N TYR A 111 9.63 -9.75 -14.94
CA TYR A 111 9.52 -8.31 -15.18
C TYR A 111 10.28 -7.51 -14.13
N CYS A 112 10.79 -6.36 -14.53
CA CYS A 112 11.47 -5.41 -13.64
C CYS A 112 10.98 -4.00 -13.90
N LEU A 113 10.98 -3.17 -12.85
CA LEU A 113 10.75 -1.75 -12.99
C LEU A 113 11.94 -1.09 -13.70
N PRO A 114 11.71 -0.17 -14.67
CA PRO A 114 12.79 0.46 -15.42
C PRO A 114 13.66 1.37 -14.54
N ILE A 115 13.06 1.94 -13.50
CA ILE A 115 13.75 2.74 -12.48
C ILE A 115 13.41 2.16 -11.11
N PHE A 116 14.43 1.81 -10.34
CA PHE A 116 14.28 1.35 -8.97
C PHE A 116 14.99 2.32 -8.04
N PRO A 117 14.29 2.95 -7.08
CA PRO A 117 14.93 3.84 -6.11
C PRO A 117 15.86 3.03 -5.20
N SER A 118 16.98 3.62 -4.78
CA SER A 118 17.95 2.92 -3.90
C SER A 118 17.37 2.53 -2.54
N ARG A 119 16.27 3.17 -2.11
CA ARG A 119 15.61 2.90 -0.83
C ARG A 119 14.40 1.95 -1.03
N PRO A 120 14.44 0.71 -0.51
CA PRO A 120 13.41 -0.31 -0.76
C PRO A 120 12.08 -0.07 -0.04
N GLY A 121 12.09 0.73 1.04
CA GLY A 121 10.89 1.08 1.83
C GLY A 121 10.12 2.29 1.30
N LEU A 122 10.40 2.75 0.08
CA LEU A 122 9.64 3.84 -0.54
C LEU A 122 8.31 3.31 -1.09
N THR A 123 7.22 4.03 -0.81
CA THR A 123 5.90 3.76 -1.38
C THR A 123 5.76 4.39 -2.77
N VAL A 124 4.77 3.97 -3.55
CA VAL A 124 4.58 4.36 -4.96
C VAL A 124 3.92 5.75 -5.11
N GLN A 125 4.22 6.68 -4.22
CA GLN A 125 3.57 8.00 -4.17
C GLN A 125 4.33 9.10 -4.91
#